data_AF-A0A1F2TGY0-F1
#
_entry.id   AF-A0A1F2TGY0-F1
#
_cell.length_a   1.000
_cell.length_b   1.000
_cell.length_c   1.000
_cell.angle_alpha   90.00
_cell.angle_beta   90.00
_cell.angle_gamma   90.00
#
_symmetry.space_group_name_H-M   'P 1'
#
loop_
_entity.id
_entity.type
_entity.pdbx_description
1 polymer ?
#
loop_
_entity_poly.entity_id
_entity_poly.type
_entity_poly.pdbx_seq_one_letter_code
_entity_poly.pdbx_strand_id
1 'polypeptide(L)'
;MLDAPLTVANFITLARKKFFDGVTFHRVVPDFVIQGGDPRSDGEGGPGYTIRDELNGRPYLRGAVGMALDWADTGGSQFFITHSPQPHLDGRYTVFGRVTGGMEIIDQIQPWDVIRRVIVWDGESLQ
;
A
#
# COMPACT_ATOMS: atom_id res chain seq x y z
N MET A 1 12.36 -9.91 -12.19
CA MET A 1 11.82 -8.63 -12.69
C MET A 1 11.54 -7.77 -11.47
N LEU A 2 12.38 -6.76 -11.23
CA LEU A 2 12.26 -5.81 -10.14
C LEU A 2 11.48 -4.61 -10.69
N ASP A 3 10.15 -4.68 -10.67
CA ASP A 3 9.32 -3.66 -11.34
C ASP A 3 9.10 -2.40 -10.50
N ALA A 4 9.37 -2.46 -9.19
CA ALA A 4 9.22 -1.34 -8.26
C ALA A 4 10.23 -1.37 -7.08
N PRO A 5 11.55 -1.45 -7.33
CA PRO A 5 12.56 -1.55 -6.27
C PRO A 5 12.56 -0.36 -5.30
N LEU A 6 12.35 0.87 -5.75
CA LEU A 6 12.33 2.05 -4.87
C LEU A 6 11.10 2.03 -3.95
N THR A 7 9.95 1.68 -4.51
CA THR A 7 8.67 1.59 -3.79
C THR A 7 8.72 0.49 -2.73
N VAL A 8 9.25 -0.69 -3.09
CA VAL A 8 9.44 -1.81 -2.16
C VAL A 8 10.42 -1.42 -1.05
N ALA A 9 11.57 -0.84 -1.39
CA ALA A 9 12.58 -0.43 -0.42
C ALA A 9 12.05 0.64 0.55
N ASN A 10 11.27 1.60 0.04
CA ASN A 10 10.59 2.61 0.84
C ASN A 10 9.58 1.98 1.81
N PHE A 11 8.70 1.10 1.33
CA PHE A 11 7.70 0.43 2.17
C PHE A 11 8.35 -0.40 3.28
N ILE A 12 9.38 -1.19 2.95
CA ILE A 12 10.15 -1.99 3.93
C ILE A 12 10.82 -1.08 4.96
N THR A 13 11.41 0.03 4.53
CA THR A 13 12.07 0.98 5.43
C THR A 13 11.09 1.60 6.43
N LEU A 14 9.90 1.99 5.97
CA LEU A 14 8.84 2.52 6.83
C LEU A 14 8.29 1.45 7.79
N ALA A 15 8.06 0.23 7.30
CA ALA A 15 7.61 -0.89 8.12
C ALA A 15 8.60 -1.22 9.25
N ARG A 16 9.90 -1.33 8.95
CA ARG A 16 10.95 -1.58 9.95
C ARG A 16 11.08 -0.46 10.97
N LYS A 17 10.74 0.78 10.61
CA LYS A 17 10.66 1.93 11.52
C LYS A 17 9.35 1.98 12.31
N LYS A 18 8.47 0.98 12.17
CA LYS A 18 7.13 0.92 12.78
C LYS A 18 6.24 2.10 12.39
N PHE A 19 6.49 2.68 11.21
CA PHE A 19 5.77 3.87 10.75
C PHE A 19 4.27 3.63 10.60
N PHE A 20 3.89 2.41 10.23
CA PHE A 20 2.49 2.02 10.02
C PHE A 20 1.78 1.58 11.31
N ASP A 21 2.49 1.42 12.43
CA ASP A 21 1.88 0.97 13.69
C ASP A 21 0.96 2.09 14.22
N GLY A 22 -0.33 1.76 14.39
CA GLY A 22 -1.35 2.73 14.80
C GLY A 22 -1.97 3.53 13.66
N VAL A 23 -1.47 3.38 12.42
CA VAL A 23 -2.05 4.02 11.24
C VAL A 23 -3.36 3.33 10.84
N THR A 24 -4.33 4.11 10.39
CA THR A 24 -5.65 3.59 10.01
C THR A 24 -5.77 3.33 8.51
N PHE A 25 -6.72 2.46 8.15
CA PHE A 25 -7.34 2.46 6.82
C PHE A 25 -8.40 3.57 6.76
N HIS A 26 -7.96 4.79 6.45
CA HIS A 26 -8.81 5.99 6.44
C HIS A 26 -9.82 6.01 5.27
N ARG A 27 -9.59 5.21 4.22
CA ARG A 27 -10.48 5.11 3.06
C ARG A 27 -10.75 3.66 2.70
N VAL A 28 -12.00 3.24 2.85
CA VAL A 28 -12.47 1.89 2.51
C VAL A 28 -13.64 2.04 1.54
N VAL A 29 -13.48 1.52 0.32
CA VAL A 29 -14.49 1.58 -0.73
C VAL A 29 -14.83 0.15 -1.16
N PRO A 30 -16.03 -0.34 -0.82
CA PRO A 30 -16.49 -1.67 -1.20
C PRO A 30 -16.32 -1.94 -2.70
N ASP A 31 -15.93 -3.17 -3.04
CA ASP A 31 -15.65 -3.64 -4.40
C ASP A 31 -14.54 -2.88 -5.16
N PHE A 32 -13.86 -1.94 -4.51
CA PHE A 32 -12.78 -1.16 -5.10
C PHE A 32 -11.45 -1.41 -4.37
N VAL A 33 -11.15 -0.60 -3.34
CA VAL A 33 -9.90 -0.66 -2.58
C VAL A 33 -10.11 -0.32 -1.12
N ILE A 34 -9.24 -0.85 -0.27
CA ILE A 34 -8.90 -0.24 1.02
C ILE A 34 -7.60 0.54 0.87
N GLN A 35 -7.51 1.69 1.53
CA GLN A 35 -6.37 2.59 1.48
C GLN A 35 -5.99 3.03 2.90
N GLY A 36 -4.69 2.94 3.18
CA GLY A 36 -4.08 3.28 4.46
C GLY A 36 -2.68 3.83 4.27
N GLY A 37 -1.90 3.90 5.35
CA GLY A 37 -0.53 4.41 5.31
C GLY A 37 -0.40 5.93 5.49
N ASP A 38 -1.49 6.61 5.87
CA ASP A 38 -1.49 8.03 6.24
C ASP A 38 -1.40 8.20 7.78
N PRO A 39 -0.30 8.74 8.33
CA PRO A 39 -0.18 8.99 9.77
C PRO A 39 -1.16 10.02 10.33
N ARG A 40 -1.72 10.90 9.50
CA ARG A 40 -2.73 11.90 9.89
C ARG A 40 -4.15 11.38 9.75
N SER A 41 -4.34 10.33 8.94
CA SER A 41 -5.64 9.72 8.66
C SER A 41 -6.66 10.69 8.03
N ASP A 42 -6.19 11.74 7.35
CA ASP A 42 -7.04 12.74 6.68
C ASP A 42 -6.88 12.74 5.15
N GLY A 43 -6.06 11.83 4.62
CA GLY A 43 -5.73 11.69 3.20
C GLY A 43 -4.50 12.49 2.78
N GLU A 44 -3.99 13.39 3.63
CA GLU A 44 -2.98 14.40 3.27
C GLU A 44 -1.63 14.19 3.99
N GLY A 45 -1.54 13.16 4.86
CA GLY A 45 -0.28 12.84 5.52
C GLY A 45 0.59 11.85 4.75
N GLY A 46 1.86 11.85 5.13
CA GLY A 46 2.91 11.05 4.51
C GLY A 46 4.17 10.99 5.37
N PRO A 47 5.27 10.42 4.87
CA PRO A 47 6.49 10.19 5.64
C PRO A 47 7.41 11.43 5.71
N GLY A 48 6.95 12.59 5.23
CA GLY A 48 7.72 13.84 5.14
C GLY A 48 8.58 13.97 3.89
N TYR A 49 8.46 13.04 2.94
CA TYR A 49 9.13 13.05 1.65
C TYR A 49 8.29 12.31 0.59
N THR A 50 8.66 12.44 -0.67
CA THR A 50 8.06 11.68 -1.78
C THR A 50 9.09 10.82 -2.51
N ILE A 51 8.61 9.83 -3.26
CA ILE A 51 9.38 8.96 -4.15
C ILE A 51 8.83 9.06 -5.58
N ARG A 52 9.70 8.76 -6.55
CA ARG A 52 9.31 8.70 -7.96
C ARG A 52 8.41 7.50 -8.26
N ASP A 53 7.60 7.64 -9.28
CA ASP A 53 6.72 6.56 -9.74
C ASP A 53 7.53 5.48 -10.44
N GLU A 54 7.17 4.22 -10.19
CA GLU A 54 7.70 3.03 -10.87
C GLU A 54 6.54 2.33 -11.60
N LEU A 55 5.86 3.11 -12.46
CA LEU A 55 4.73 2.63 -13.26
C LEU A 55 5.13 1.39 -14.04
N ASN A 56 4.31 0.34 -13.95
CA ASN A 56 4.60 -0.94 -14.56
C ASN A 56 3.35 -1.60 -15.16
N GLY A 57 3.57 -2.60 -16.02
CA GLY A 57 2.50 -3.31 -16.74
C GLY A 57 1.80 -4.40 -15.93
N ARG A 58 1.95 -4.42 -14.59
CA ARG A 58 1.25 -5.40 -13.76
C ARG A 58 -0.21 -4.99 -13.63
N PRO A 59 -1.17 -5.90 -13.89
CA PRO A 59 -2.57 -5.59 -13.72
C PRO A 59 -2.93 -5.51 -12.23
N TYR A 60 -3.82 -4.59 -11.89
CA TYR A 60 -4.49 -4.53 -10.61
C TYR A 60 -5.57 -5.61 -10.53
N LEU A 61 -5.15 -6.86 -10.31
CA LEU A 61 -6.04 -7.95 -9.92
C LEU A 61 -6.39 -7.86 -8.43
N ARG A 62 -7.44 -8.56 -8.00
CA ARG A 62 -7.80 -8.70 -6.58
C ARG A 62 -6.57 -9.03 -5.72
N GLY A 63 -6.35 -8.23 -4.68
CA GLY A 63 -5.22 -8.35 -3.76
C GLY A 63 -3.93 -7.65 -4.23
N ALA A 64 -3.92 -6.97 -5.38
CA ALA A 64 -2.78 -6.14 -5.79
C ALA A 64 -2.59 -4.97 -4.82
N VAL A 65 -1.33 -4.68 -4.47
CA VAL A 65 -0.92 -3.59 -3.60
C VAL A 65 -0.28 -2.49 -4.44
N GLY A 66 -0.88 -1.30 -4.39
CA GLY A 66 -0.47 -0.13 -5.15
C GLY A 66 -0.04 1.03 -4.26
N MET A 67 0.90 1.85 -4.74
CA MET A 67 1.28 3.12 -4.09
C MET A 67 0.24 4.18 -4.44
N ALA A 68 -0.31 4.87 -3.43
CA ALA A 68 -1.22 5.98 -3.66
C ALA A 68 -0.42 7.23 -4.09
N LEU A 69 -1.02 8.02 -4.98
CA LEU A 69 -0.44 9.21 -5.59
C LEU A 69 -1.48 10.32 -5.62
N ASP A 70 -1.06 11.55 -5.35
CA ASP A 70 -1.84 12.77 -5.59
C ASP A 70 -1.57 13.27 -7.01
N TRP A 71 -0.31 13.20 -7.44
CA TRP A 71 0.17 13.52 -8.79
C TRP A 71 1.34 12.61 -9.16
N ALA A 72 1.92 12.81 -10.35
CA ALA A 72 3.14 12.11 -10.73
C ALA A 72 4.28 12.40 -9.73
N ASP A 73 5.01 11.35 -9.35
CA ASP A 73 6.15 11.39 -8.43
C ASP A 73 5.82 11.93 -7.01
N THR A 74 4.60 11.70 -6.53
CA THR A 74 4.16 12.06 -5.17
C THR A 74 3.97 10.86 -4.26
N GLY A 75 4.41 9.67 -4.65
CA GLY A 75 4.32 8.48 -3.81
C GLY A 75 5.02 8.72 -2.48
N GLY A 76 4.48 8.19 -1.38
CA GLY A 76 4.98 8.46 -0.04
C GLY A 76 4.87 7.22 0.83
N SER A 77 3.92 7.24 1.77
CA SER A 77 3.63 6.11 2.65
C SER A 77 2.26 5.51 2.41
N GLN A 78 1.36 6.23 1.75
CA GLN A 78 0.02 5.75 1.50
C GLN A 78 0.00 4.65 0.44
N PHE A 79 -0.73 3.58 0.72
CA PHE A 79 -0.89 2.44 -0.17
C PHE A 79 -2.32 1.98 -0.18
N PHE A 80 -2.70 1.23 -1.21
CA PHE A 80 -4.01 0.63 -1.31
C PHE A 80 -3.93 -0.85 -1.70
N ILE A 81 -4.97 -1.60 -1.33
CA ILE A 81 -5.15 -3.01 -1.66
C ILE A 81 -6.49 -3.15 -2.36
N THR A 82 -6.50 -3.80 -3.53
CA THR A 82 -7.71 -3.98 -4.34
C THR A 82 -8.59 -5.14 -3.86
N HIS A 83 -9.90 -4.90 -3.74
CA HIS A 83 -10.89 -5.96 -3.47
C HIS A 83 -11.27 -6.75 -4.72
N SER A 84 -11.23 -6.13 -5.88
CA SER A 84 -11.60 -6.74 -7.16
C SER A 84 -10.69 -6.20 -8.27
N PRO A 85 -10.66 -6.82 -9.48
CA PRO A 85 -9.85 -6.29 -10.57
C PRO A 85 -10.18 -4.83 -10.90
N GLN A 86 -9.15 -3.98 -11.02
CA GLN A 86 -9.27 -2.54 -11.32
C GLN A 86 -8.47 -2.12 -12.57
N PRO A 87 -8.92 -2.49 -13.78
CA PRO A 87 -8.18 -2.20 -15.03
C PRO A 87 -7.92 -0.71 -15.27
N HIS A 88 -8.73 0.18 -14.69
CA HIS A 88 -8.56 1.63 -14.84
C HIS A 88 -7.38 2.20 -14.02
N LEU A 89 -6.77 1.39 -13.14
CA LEU A 89 -5.55 1.72 -12.40
C LEU A 89 -4.28 1.23 -13.12
N ASP A 90 -4.42 0.30 -14.07
CA ASP A 90 -3.29 -0.34 -14.76
C ASP A 90 -2.41 0.69 -15.48
N GLY A 91 -1.10 0.63 -15.23
CA GLY A 91 -0.13 1.56 -15.78
C GLY A 91 -0.23 3.00 -15.27
N ARG A 92 -1.14 3.31 -14.32
CA ARG A 92 -1.31 4.65 -13.73
C ARG A 92 -0.78 4.75 -12.30
N TYR A 93 -0.65 3.61 -11.62
CA TYR A 93 -0.11 3.52 -10.27
C TYR A 93 0.92 2.41 -10.19
N THR A 94 1.91 2.57 -9.31
CA THR A 94 2.95 1.55 -9.08
C THR A 94 2.39 0.35 -8.33
N VAL A 95 2.25 -0.79 -9.00
CA VAL A 95 2.03 -2.08 -8.32
C VAL A 95 3.37 -2.54 -7.74
N PHE A 96 3.44 -2.71 -6.42
CA PHE A 96 4.67 -3.13 -5.73
C PHE A 96 4.51 -4.38 -4.87
N GLY A 97 3.30 -4.94 -4.77
CA GLY A 97 3.06 -6.15 -3.99
C GLY A 97 1.74 -6.82 -4.34
N ARG A 98 1.49 -7.96 -3.69
CA ARG A 98 0.20 -8.66 -3.71
C ARG A 98 -0.03 -9.36 -2.38
N VAL A 99 -1.28 -9.39 -1.94
CA VAL A 99 -1.71 -10.24 -0.82
C VAL A 99 -1.65 -11.70 -1.27
N THR A 100 -0.97 -12.54 -0.50
CA THR A 100 -0.84 -13.99 -0.77
C THR A 100 -1.67 -14.86 0.19
N GLY A 101 -2.16 -14.28 1.29
CA GLY A 101 -3.06 -14.91 2.25
C GLY A 101 -3.74 -13.86 3.12
N GLY A 102 -4.91 -14.17 3.70
CA GLY A 102 -5.68 -13.22 4.50
C GLY A 102 -6.58 -12.28 3.70
N MET A 103 -6.94 -12.61 2.45
CA MET A 103 -7.86 -11.78 1.65
C MET A 103 -9.25 -11.68 2.29
N GLU A 104 -9.69 -12.71 2.99
CA GLU A 104 -10.92 -12.71 3.78
C GLU A 104 -10.90 -11.70 4.93
N ILE A 105 -9.70 -11.37 5.44
CA ILE A 105 -9.52 -10.31 6.44
C ILE A 105 -9.57 -8.95 5.76
N ILE A 106 -8.94 -8.81 4.58
CA ILE A 106 -9.01 -7.59 3.77
C ILE A 106 -10.46 -7.21 3.50
N ASP A 107 -11.32 -8.16 3.09
CA ASP A 107 -12.74 -7.93 2.83
C ASP A 107 -13.55 -7.47 4.06
N GLN A 108 -13.05 -7.72 5.27
CA GLN A 108 -13.74 -7.38 6.51
C GLN A 108 -13.29 -6.03 7.09
N ILE A 109 -12.19 -5.45 6.59
CA ILE A 109 -11.66 -4.17 7.07
C ILE A 109 -12.73 -3.08 6.95
N GLN A 110 -12.95 -2.38 8.07
CA GLN A 110 -13.86 -1.25 8.16
C GLN A 110 -13.07 0.07 8.13
N PRO A 111 -13.71 1.20 7.77
CA PRO A 111 -13.12 2.51 7.94
C PRO A 111 -12.56 2.69 9.35
N TRP A 112 -11.34 3.22 9.44
CA TRP A 112 -10.62 3.49 10.69
C TRP A 112 -10.09 2.26 11.44
N ASP A 113 -10.19 1.06 10.86
CA ASP A 113 -9.47 -0.09 11.39
C ASP A 113 -7.96 0.19 11.42
N VAL A 114 -7.32 -0.25 12.49
CA VAL A 114 -5.95 0.12 12.85
C VAL A 114 -4.97 -0.98 12.44
N ILE A 115 -3.93 -0.59 11.70
CA ILE A 115 -2.77 -1.43 11.47
C ILE A 115 -2.03 -1.54 12.80
N ARG A 116 -2.12 -2.72 13.43
CA ARG A 116 -1.46 -2.93 14.72
C ARG A 116 0.06 -2.97 14.57
N ARG A 117 0.55 -3.72 13.59
CA ARG A 117 1.96 -3.93 13.28
C ARG A 117 2.16 -4.31 11.83
N VAL A 118 3.26 -3.87 11.23
CA VAL A 118 3.79 -4.41 9.97
C VAL A 118 5.16 -5.02 10.24
N ILE A 119 5.33 -6.30 9.90
CA ILE A 119 6.56 -7.07 10.13
C ILE A 119 7.13 -7.48 8.78
N VAL A 120 8.44 -7.37 8.61
CA VAL A 120 9.11 -7.74 7.35
C VAL A 120 9.89 -9.04 7.56
N TRP A 121 9.57 -10.06 6.78
CA TRP A 121 10.38 -11.27 6.70
C TRP A 121 11.39 -11.13 5.57
N ASP A 122 12.68 -11.34 5.86
CA ASP A 122 13.78 -11.25 4.90
C ASP A 122 14.21 -12.60 4.29
N GLY A 123 13.54 -13.69 4.69
CA GLY A 123 13.92 -15.05 4.31
C GLY A 123 14.55 -15.84 5.46
N GLU A 124 15.03 -15.15 6.50
CA GLU A 124 15.72 -15.76 7.65
C GLU A 124 15.02 -15.43 8.97
N SER A 125 14.56 -14.20 9.14
CA SER A 125 14.02 -13.70 10.40
C SER A 125 12.88 -12.70 10.22
N LEU A 126 12.00 -12.60 11.23
CA LEU A 126 10.98 -11.57 11.31
C LEU A 126 11.61 -10.31 11.92
N GLN A 127 11.57 -9.21 11.16
CA GLN A 127 12.12 -7.89 11.51
C GLN A 127 11.01 -6.89 11.83
#